data_AF-A0A2W5LVY4-F1
#
_entry.id   AF-A0A2W5LVY4-F1
#
_cell.length_a   1.000
_cell.length_b   1.000
_cell.length_c   1.000
_cell.angle_alpha   90.00
_cell.angle_beta   90.00
_cell.angle_gamma   90.00
#
_symmetry.space_group_name_H-M   'P 1'
#
loop_
_entity.id
_entity.type
_entity.pdbx_description
1 polymer ?
#
loop_
_entity_poly.entity_id
_entity_poly.type
_entity_poly.pdbx_seq_one_letter_code
_entity_poly.pdbx_strand_id
1 'polypeptide(L)'
;MSSKNTRLLPLASTLFLVGIFTFVVHEFAHWLAGTLLGYPMRMTPNQAHSTTPMLPLHESIVSAAGPLVTYAQAAVGYRLVTRRSALVGFALVYMAFFMRLVAMGVSTFNPNDEARISLELGLGLWTLPALAVAVLLVLVVLASRRMRIHVREQLVCYLVASIVVTAFVGVDALWFRRT
;
A
#
# COMPACT_ATOMS: atom_id res chain seq x y z
N MET A 1 -30.51 9.01 22.65
CA MET A 1 -30.26 8.61 21.25
C MET A 1 -28.76 8.44 21.04
N SER A 2 -28.33 7.26 20.60
CA SER A 2 -26.92 6.79 20.66
C SER A 2 -26.06 7.40 19.55
N SER A 3 -24.92 8.00 19.93
CA SER A 3 -23.95 8.73 19.10
C SER A 3 -23.12 7.88 18.11
N LYS A 4 -23.61 6.71 17.71
CA LYS A 4 -22.86 5.68 16.94
C LYS A 4 -22.49 6.07 15.51
N ASN A 5 -23.04 7.16 14.94
CA ASN A 5 -22.76 7.60 13.57
C ASN A 5 -21.66 8.69 13.44
N THR A 6 -21.15 9.24 14.53
CA THR A 6 -20.30 10.45 14.48
C THR A 6 -18.89 10.23 13.91
N ARG A 7 -18.40 8.98 13.85
CA ARG A 7 -17.02 8.66 13.44
C ARG A 7 -16.87 8.14 12.02
N LEU A 8 -17.95 7.77 11.35
CA LEU A 8 -17.88 7.14 10.02
C LEU A 8 -17.38 8.09 8.95
N LEU A 9 -17.90 9.32 8.90
CA LEU A 9 -17.48 10.31 7.92
C LEU A 9 -16.00 10.73 8.13
N PRO A 10 -15.54 11.05 9.36
CA PRO A 10 -14.11 11.29 9.61
C PRO A 10 -13.22 10.10 9.24
N LEU A 11 -13.65 8.87 9.52
CA LEU A 11 -12.90 7.67 9.15
C LEU A 11 -12.80 7.51 7.63
N ALA A 12 -13.92 7.60 6.92
CA ALA A 12 -13.97 7.46 5.48
C ALA A 12 -13.14 8.52 4.76
N SER A 13 -13.30 9.79 5.13
CA SER A 13 -12.53 10.91 4.55
C SER A 13 -11.03 10.79 4.84
N THR A 14 -10.66 10.46 6.08
CA THR A 14 -9.24 10.25 6.44
C THR A 14 -8.65 9.09 5.66
N LEU A 15 -9.37 7.97 5.56
CA LEU A 15 -8.90 6.80 4.83
C LEU A 15 -8.76 7.07 3.33
N PHE A 16 -9.70 7.80 2.73
CA PHE A 16 -9.62 8.20 1.33
C PHE A 16 -8.38 9.04 1.04
N LEU A 17 -8.15 10.10 1.83
CA LEU A 17 -6.99 10.98 1.67
C LEU A 17 -5.66 10.24 1.93
N VAL A 18 -5.60 9.43 2.99
CA VAL A 18 -4.42 8.61 3.29
C VAL A 18 -4.20 7.56 2.21
N GLY A 19 -5.25 7.02 1.61
CA GLY A 19 -5.15 6.06 0.52
C GLY A 19 -4.48 6.67 -0.71
N ILE A 20 -4.94 7.86 -1.14
CA ILE A 20 -4.30 8.62 -2.22
C ILE A 20 -2.82 8.87 -1.90
N PHE A 21 -2.55 9.36 -0.69
CA PHE A 21 -1.18 9.62 -0.23
C PHE A 21 -0.32 8.36 -0.26
N THR A 22 -0.84 7.21 0.20
CA THR A 22 -0.12 5.93 0.24
C THR A 22 0.32 5.51 -1.16
N PHE A 23 -0.58 5.58 -2.17
CA PHE A 23 -0.24 5.25 -3.55
C PHE A 23 0.84 6.17 -4.11
N VAL A 24 0.65 7.50 -3.98
CA VAL A 24 1.61 8.47 -4.51
C VAL A 24 3.00 8.28 -3.90
N VAL A 25 3.07 8.11 -2.58
CA VAL A 25 4.35 7.95 -1.88
C VAL A 25 5.00 6.60 -2.20
N HIS A 26 4.21 5.55 -2.39
CA HIS A 26 4.70 4.23 -2.81
C HIS A 26 5.38 4.28 -4.18
N GLU A 27 4.68 4.78 -5.20
CA GLU A 27 5.22 4.88 -6.55
C GLU A 27 6.37 5.90 -6.63
N PHE A 28 6.28 6.98 -5.87
CA PHE A 28 7.37 7.95 -5.76
C PHE A 28 8.63 7.33 -5.18
N ALA A 29 8.52 6.41 -4.22
CA ALA A 29 9.68 5.71 -3.66
C ALA A 29 10.39 4.84 -4.70
N HIS A 30 9.63 4.11 -5.53
CA HIS A 30 10.19 3.38 -6.67
C HIS A 30 10.89 4.30 -7.67
N TRP A 31 10.21 5.37 -8.08
CA TRP A 31 10.76 6.36 -9.02
C TRP A 31 12.04 7.01 -8.49
N LEU A 32 12.04 7.43 -7.21
CA LEU A 32 13.17 8.08 -6.57
C LEU A 32 14.36 7.12 -6.46
N ALA A 33 14.13 5.87 -6.05
CA ALA A 33 15.19 4.87 -5.96
C ALA A 33 15.88 4.65 -7.32
N GLY A 34 15.10 4.49 -8.40
CA GLY A 34 15.67 4.30 -9.74
C GLY A 34 16.43 5.53 -10.23
N THR A 35 15.89 6.73 -9.96
CA THR A 35 16.53 8.01 -10.30
C THR A 35 17.85 8.19 -9.58
N LEU A 36 17.92 7.87 -8.27
CA LEU A 36 19.13 7.94 -7.47
C LEU A 36 20.20 6.92 -7.90
N LEU A 37 19.78 5.80 -8.49
CA LEU A 37 20.67 4.80 -9.09
C LEU A 37 21.13 5.18 -10.51
N GLY A 38 20.71 6.34 -11.02
CA GLY A 38 21.13 6.89 -12.31
C GLY A 38 20.29 6.46 -13.52
N TYR A 39 19.10 5.87 -13.30
CA TYR A 39 18.24 5.44 -14.40
C TYR A 39 17.19 6.49 -14.76
N PRO A 40 16.86 6.64 -16.06
CA PRO A 40 15.71 7.43 -16.49
C PRO A 40 14.41 6.74 -16.09
N MET A 41 13.73 7.29 -15.09
CA MET A 41 12.50 6.71 -14.53
C MET A 41 11.24 7.44 -15.03
N ARG A 42 10.20 6.67 -15.33
CA ARG A 42 8.82 7.14 -15.51
C ARG A 42 7.95 6.66 -14.37
N MET A 43 6.97 7.47 -14.00
CA MET A 43 6.01 7.16 -12.94
C MET A 43 4.59 7.45 -13.44
N THR A 44 3.69 6.52 -13.18
CA THR A 44 2.24 6.61 -13.36
C THR A 44 1.59 6.39 -11.99
N PRO A 45 0.25 6.52 -11.85
CA PRO A 45 -0.41 6.33 -10.56
C PRO A 45 -0.21 4.94 -9.94
N ASN A 46 0.05 3.89 -10.72
CA ASN A 46 0.14 2.50 -10.24
C ASN A 46 1.41 1.78 -10.72
N GLN A 47 2.40 2.52 -11.21
CA GLN A 47 3.67 1.94 -11.64
C GLN A 47 4.78 2.99 -11.70
N ALA A 48 5.97 2.64 -11.26
CA ALA A 48 7.20 3.30 -11.66
C ALA A 48 8.17 2.31 -12.31
N HIS A 49 8.79 2.70 -13.41
CA HIS A 49 9.69 1.83 -14.17
C HIS A 49 10.79 2.64 -14.87
N SER A 50 11.92 1.99 -15.12
CA SER A 50 13.00 2.53 -15.94
C SER A 50 12.65 2.43 -17.42
N THR A 51 13.02 3.44 -18.21
CA THR A 51 12.91 3.39 -19.67
C THR A 51 14.10 2.71 -20.35
N THR A 52 15.10 2.31 -19.57
CA THR A 52 16.28 1.58 -20.03
C THR A 52 16.48 0.32 -19.19
N PRO A 53 17.15 -0.73 -19.72
CA PRO A 53 17.50 -1.90 -18.94
C PRO A 53 18.27 -1.53 -17.66
N MET A 54 17.98 -2.23 -16.58
CA MET A 54 18.64 -2.07 -15.28
C MET A 54 19.48 -3.31 -14.96
N LEU A 55 20.50 -3.14 -14.12
CA LEU A 55 21.16 -4.28 -13.49
C LEU A 55 20.16 -5.02 -12.59
N PRO A 56 20.16 -6.36 -12.52
CA PRO A 56 19.21 -7.12 -11.71
C PRO A 56 19.13 -6.65 -10.25
N LEU A 57 20.29 -6.41 -9.62
CA LEU A 57 20.34 -5.89 -8.25
C LEU A 57 19.64 -4.53 -8.11
N HIS A 58 19.75 -3.66 -9.11
CA HIS A 58 19.10 -2.35 -9.08
C HIS A 58 17.59 -2.49 -9.27
N GLU A 59 17.12 -3.45 -10.08
CA GLU A 59 15.69 -3.79 -10.19
C GLU A 59 15.11 -4.29 -8.88
N SER A 60 15.85 -5.13 -8.14
CA SER A 60 15.46 -5.59 -6.80
C SER A 60 15.38 -4.43 -5.81
N ILE A 61 16.37 -3.52 -5.82
CA ILE A 61 16.40 -2.34 -4.93
C ILE A 61 15.22 -1.42 -5.24
N VAL A 62 14.96 -1.14 -6.53
CA VAL A 62 13.82 -0.33 -6.93
C VAL A 62 12.53 -1.02 -6.52
N SER A 63 12.36 -2.31 -6.81
CA SER A 63 11.17 -3.09 -6.40
C SER A 63 10.98 -3.11 -4.87
N ALA A 64 12.05 -3.04 -4.08
CA ALA A 64 11.92 -3.00 -2.62
C ALA A 64 11.47 -1.63 -2.09
N ALA A 65 11.74 -0.54 -2.82
CA ALA A 65 11.57 0.82 -2.31
C ALA A 65 10.11 1.16 -1.92
N GLY A 66 9.14 0.91 -2.80
CA GLY A 66 7.72 1.15 -2.52
C GLY A 66 7.21 0.37 -1.30
N PRO A 67 7.37 -0.97 -1.26
CA PRO A 67 6.98 -1.78 -0.10
C PRO A 67 7.67 -1.34 1.20
N LEU A 68 8.98 -1.07 1.19
CA LEU A 68 9.70 -0.63 2.38
C LEU A 68 9.14 0.71 2.93
N VAL A 69 8.86 1.67 2.07
CA VAL A 69 8.22 2.93 2.48
C VAL A 69 6.81 2.69 3.01
N THR A 70 6.07 1.75 2.42
CA THR A 70 4.72 1.36 2.87
C THR A 70 4.75 0.71 4.26
N TYR A 71 5.76 -0.13 4.53
CA TYR A 71 5.96 -0.72 5.85
C TYR A 71 6.37 0.32 6.89
N ALA A 72 7.26 1.24 6.52
CA ALA A 72 7.63 2.36 7.37
C ALA A 72 6.41 3.25 7.69
N GLN A 73 5.56 3.52 6.69
CA GLN A 73 4.28 4.21 6.86
C GLN A 73 3.38 3.49 7.87
N ALA A 74 3.22 2.16 7.74
CA ALA A 74 2.42 1.36 8.66
C ALA A 74 3.00 1.41 10.09
N ALA A 75 4.33 1.33 10.25
CA ALA A 75 4.98 1.43 11.55
C ALA A 75 4.73 2.79 12.21
N VAL A 76 4.84 3.89 11.45
CA VAL A 76 4.50 5.25 11.92
C VAL A 76 3.02 5.33 12.29
N GLY A 77 2.14 4.81 11.44
CA GLY A 77 0.69 4.77 11.69
C GLY A 77 0.35 4.04 12.98
N TYR A 78 0.95 2.87 13.20
CA TYR A 78 0.76 2.08 14.41
C TYR A 78 1.26 2.81 15.67
N ARG A 79 2.41 3.50 15.57
CA ARG A 79 2.91 4.37 16.65
C ARG A 79 1.95 5.52 16.97
N LEU A 80 1.29 6.11 15.98
CA LEU A 80 0.28 7.16 16.19
C LEU A 80 -0.98 6.60 16.87
N VAL A 81 -1.43 5.40 16.48
CA VAL A 81 -2.57 4.71 17.12
C VAL A 81 -2.28 4.41 18.58
N THR A 82 -1.12 3.84 18.88
CA THR A 82 -0.76 3.44 20.26
C THR A 82 -0.64 4.64 21.20
N ARG A 83 -0.06 5.76 20.72
CA ARG A 83 0.17 6.97 21.53
C ARG A 83 -1.04 7.89 21.67
N ARG A 84 -1.83 8.07 20.60
CA ARG A 84 -2.86 9.12 20.56
C ARG A 84 -4.23 8.63 20.12
N SER A 85 -4.39 7.35 19.80
CA SER A 85 -5.62 6.81 19.20
C SER A 85 -6.08 7.65 18.00
N ALA A 86 -5.12 8.02 17.14
CA ALA A 86 -5.37 8.91 16.01
C ALA A 86 -5.96 8.16 14.81
N LEU A 87 -7.06 8.66 14.24
CA LEU A 87 -7.69 8.09 13.04
C LEU A 87 -6.74 8.03 11.84
N VAL A 88 -5.91 9.06 11.65
CA VAL A 88 -4.88 9.06 10.60
C VAL A 88 -3.88 7.93 10.78
N GLY A 89 -3.51 7.60 12.03
CA GLY A 89 -2.62 6.49 12.31
C GLY A 89 -3.23 5.15 11.91
N PHE A 90 -4.53 4.97 12.19
CA PHE A 90 -5.26 3.78 11.78
C PHE A 90 -5.37 3.69 10.26
N ALA A 91 -5.69 4.79 9.58
CA ALA A 91 -5.79 4.85 8.13
C ALA A 91 -4.46 4.50 7.43
N LEU A 92 -3.31 4.95 7.96
CA LEU A 92 -1.99 4.64 7.43
C LEU A 92 -1.68 3.14 7.47
N VAL A 93 -2.03 2.48 8.59
CA VAL A 93 -1.86 1.03 8.77
C VAL A 93 -2.81 0.26 7.85
N TYR A 94 -4.09 0.68 7.80
CA TYR A 94 -5.11 0.01 7.02
C TYR A 94 -4.82 0.09 5.51
N MET A 95 -4.46 1.27 5.00
CA MET A 95 -4.15 1.43 3.58
C MET A 95 -2.88 0.68 3.17
N ALA A 96 -1.85 0.65 4.02
CA ALA A 96 -0.67 -0.17 3.78
C ALA A 96 -1.04 -1.65 3.65
N PHE A 97 -1.82 -2.19 4.60
CA PHE A 97 -2.32 -3.56 4.54
C PHE A 97 -3.15 -3.83 3.28
N PHE A 98 -4.16 -2.99 3.02
CA PHE A 98 -5.12 -3.23 1.96
C PHE A 98 -4.47 -3.17 0.57
N MET A 99 -3.59 -2.19 0.35
CA MET A 99 -2.81 -2.09 -0.88
C MET A 99 -1.97 -3.34 -1.13
N ARG A 100 -1.21 -3.81 -0.13
CA ARG A 100 -0.37 -5.02 -0.28
C ARG A 100 -1.19 -6.29 -0.41
N LEU A 101 -2.35 -6.38 0.26
CA LEU A 101 -3.27 -7.51 0.11
C LEU A 101 -3.79 -7.62 -1.32
N VAL A 102 -4.26 -6.51 -1.91
CA VAL A 102 -4.72 -6.50 -3.30
C VAL A 102 -3.57 -6.80 -4.25
N ALA A 103 -2.40 -6.17 -4.04
CA ALA A 103 -1.20 -6.43 -4.84
C ALA A 103 -0.82 -7.91 -4.84
N MET A 104 -0.84 -8.56 -3.67
CA MET A 104 -0.61 -10.01 -3.56
C MET A 104 -1.65 -10.80 -4.36
N GLY A 105 -2.94 -10.46 -4.25
CA GLY A 105 -4.01 -11.16 -4.95
C GLY A 105 -3.88 -11.11 -6.49
N VAL A 106 -3.34 -10.02 -7.03
CA VAL A 106 -3.13 -9.87 -8.50
C VAL A 106 -1.78 -10.42 -8.99
N SER A 107 -0.87 -10.83 -8.08
CA SER A 107 0.47 -11.33 -8.43
C SER A 107 0.47 -12.58 -9.30
N THR A 108 -0.63 -13.34 -9.38
CA THR A 108 -0.78 -14.47 -10.32
C THR A 108 -0.73 -14.04 -11.78
N PHE A 109 -1.20 -12.83 -12.08
CA PHE A 109 -1.25 -12.30 -13.46
C PHE A 109 -0.06 -11.38 -13.74
N ASN A 110 0.33 -10.59 -12.75
CA ASN A 110 1.47 -9.69 -12.85
C ASN A 110 2.14 -9.59 -11.47
N PRO A 111 3.30 -10.24 -11.26
CA PRO A 111 3.97 -10.26 -9.97
C PRO A 111 4.15 -8.84 -9.40
N ASN A 112 3.59 -8.62 -8.22
CA ASN A 112 3.84 -7.39 -7.46
C ASN A 112 5.30 -7.30 -7.00
N ASP A 113 5.65 -6.21 -6.33
CA ASP A 113 7.03 -5.88 -6.00
C ASP A 113 7.70 -6.94 -5.11
N GLU A 114 7.04 -7.36 -4.02
CA GLU A 114 7.49 -8.45 -3.15
C GLU A 114 7.55 -9.78 -3.91
N ALA A 115 6.61 -10.05 -4.82
CA ALA A 115 6.60 -11.29 -5.59
C ALA A 115 7.78 -11.34 -6.56
N ARG A 116 8.15 -10.23 -7.20
CA ARG A 116 9.36 -10.12 -8.05
C ARG A 116 10.61 -10.41 -7.24
N ILE A 117 10.78 -9.76 -6.08
CA ILE A 117 11.91 -10.01 -5.18
C ILE A 117 11.91 -11.48 -4.70
N SER A 118 10.74 -12.01 -4.37
CA SER A 118 10.60 -13.40 -3.90
C SER A 118 11.02 -14.41 -4.97
N LEU A 119 10.71 -14.15 -6.24
CA LEU A 119 11.15 -14.97 -7.37
C LEU A 119 12.66 -14.84 -7.61
N GLU A 120 13.22 -13.63 -7.55
CA GLU A 120 14.66 -13.38 -7.70
C GLU A 120 15.48 -14.11 -6.63
N LEU A 121 14.96 -14.20 -5.40
CA LEU A 121 15.60 -14.92 -4.30
C LEU A 121 15.36 -16.45 -4.33
N GLY A 122 14.59 -16.96 -5.29
CA GLY A 122 14.24 -18.38 -5.37
C GLY A 122 13.27 -18.86 -4.28
N LEU A 123 12.53 -17.94 -3.63
CA LEU A 123 11.58 -18.24 -2.56
C LEU A 123 10.18 -18.59 -3.07
N GLY A 124 9.97 -18.54 -4.39
CA GLY A 124 8.66 -18.72 -5.04
C GLY A 124 7.78 -17.47 -5.00
N LEU A 125 6.66 -17.48 -5.72
CA LEU A 125 5.81 -16.29 -5.93
C LEU A 125 5.21 -15.70 -4.65
N TRP A 126 4.92 -16.55 -3.65
CA TRP A 126 4.01 -16.20 -2.55
C TRP A 126 4.70 -15.85 -1.23
N THR A 127 5.96 -16.22 -1.05
CA THR A 127 6.61 -16.20 0.27
C THR A 127 6.71 -14.79 0.85
N LEU A 128 7.30 -13.83 0.13
CA LEU A 128 7.41 -12.45 0.62
C LEU A 128 6.05 -11.70 0.64
N PRO A 129 5.19 -11.78 -0.41
CA PRO A 129 3.87 -11.16 -0.34
C PRO A 129 3.02 -11.65 0.84
N ALA A 130 3.00 -12.96 1.11
CA ALA A 130 2.22 -13.52 2.21
C ALA A 130 2.75 -13.07 3.57
N LEU A 131 4.08 -13.04 3.74
CA LEU A 131 4.71 -12.55 4.97
C LEU A 131 4.36 -11.07 5.20
N ALA A 132 4.47 -10.24 4.17
CA ALA A 132 4.14 -8.82 4.24
C ALA A 132 2.69 -8.57 4.65
N VAL A 133 1.76 -9.24 3.98
CA VAL A 133 0.32 -9.16 4.26
C VAL A 133 0.02 -9.67 5.68
N ALA A 134 0.64 -10.75 6.13
CA ALA A 134 0.45 -11.28 7.48
C ALA A 134 0.91 -10.29 8.57
N VAL A 135 2.10 -9.69 8.42
CA VAL A 135 2.61 -8.69 9.36
C VAL A 135 1.70 -7.46 9.41
N LEU A 136 1.29 -6.95 8.25
CA LEU A 136 0.40 -5.79 8.17
C LEU A 136 -1.00 -6.09 8.72
N LEU A 137 -1.52 -7.31 8.51
CA LEU A 137 -2.79 -7.75 9.09
C LEU A 137 -2.73 -7.74 10.62
N VAL A 138 -1.64 -8.23 11.21
CA VAL A 138 -1.43 -8.17 12.67
C VAL A 138 -1.50 -6.72 13.15
N LEU A 139 -0.82 -5.78 12.46
CA LEU A 139 -0.88 -4.36 12.82
C LEU A 139 -2.30 -3.78 12.70
N VAL A 140 -3.06 -4.13 11.65
CA VAL A 140 -4.47 -3.72 11.51
C VAL A 140 -5.31 -4.25 12.66
N VAL A 141 -5.16 -5.53 13.04
CA VAL A 141 -5.90 -6.13 14.15
C VAL A 141 -5.58 -5.44 15.47
N LEU A 142 -4.30 -5.21 15.77
CA LEU A 142 -3.86 -4.53 16.99
C LEU A 142 -4.35 -3.07 17.03
N ALA A 143 -4.26 -2.34 15.91
CA ALA A 143 -4.75 -0.98 15.79
C ALA A 143 -6.27 -0.91 15.93
N SER A 144 -7.00 -1.84 15.32
CA SER A 144 -8.46 -1.96 15.40
C SER A 144 -8.92 -2.16 16.84
N ARG A 145 -8.25 -3.06 17.58
CA ARG A 145 -8.53 -3.31 19.01
C ARG A 145 -8.27 -2.06 19.85
N ARG A 146 -7.16 -1.37 19.61
CA ARG A 146 -6.80 -0.13 20.32
C ARG A 146 -7.83 0.98 20.10
N MET A 147 -8.32 1.11 18.86
CA MET A 147 -9.26 2.15 18.44
C MET A 147 -10.73 1.75 18.66
N ARG A 148 -11.00 0.49 19.05
CA ARG A 148 -12.34 -0.11 19.18
C ARG A 148 -13.13 -0.04 17.85
N ILE A 149 -12.47 -0.32 16.73
CA ILE A 149 -13.10 -0.39 15.41
C ILE A 149 -13.98 -1.64 15.34
N HIS A 150 -15.26 -1.47 15.06
CA HIS A 150 -16.24 -2.55 14.89
C HIS A 150 -16.41 -2.94 13.42
N VAL A 151 -17.16 -4.02 13.18
CA VAL A 151 -17.40 -4.59 11.84
C VAL A 151 -17.95 -3.56 10.84
N ARG A 152 -18.86 -2.68 11.28
CA ARG A 152 -19.42 -1.64 10.40
C ARG A 152 -18.35 -0.66 9.92
N GLU A 153 -17.42 -0.27 10.78
CA GLU A 153 -16.31 0.61 10.41
C GLU A 153 -15.30 -0.12 9.53
N GLN A 154 -15.05 -1.41 9.76
CA GLN A 154 -14.22 -2.23 8.86
C GLN A 154 -14.82 -2.33 7.46
N LEU A 155 -16.14 -2.47 7.35
CA LEU A 155 -16.84 -2.48 6.07
C LEU A 155 -16.67 -1.14 5.33
N VAL A 156 -16.79 -0.02 6.04
CA VAL A 156 -16.53 1.31 5.47
C VAL A 156 -15.08 1.42 5.01
N CYS A 157 -14.13 0.92 5.79
CA CYS A 157 -12.73 0.93 5.40
C CYS A 157 -12.48 0.11 4.14
N TYR A 158 -13.07 -1.09 4.05
CA TYR A 158 -13.00 -1.96 2.88
C TYR A 158 -13.55 -1.25 1.64
N LEU A 159 -14.74 -0.64 1.72
CA LEU A 159 -15.38 0.03 0.59
C LEU A 159 -14.56 1.22 0.11
N VAL A 160 -14.11 2.08 1.03
CA VAL A 160 -13.31 3.26 0.70
C VAL A 160 -11.95 2.87 0.13
N ALA A 161 -11.26 1.90 0.75
CA ALA A 161 -9.96 1.43 0.26
C ALA A 161 -10.10 0.76 -1.12
N SER A 162 -11.18 0.01 -1.37
CA SER A 162 -11.49 -0.56 -2.69
C SER A 162 -11.66 0.54 -3.72
N ILE A 163 -12.44 1.59 -3.43
CA ILE A 163 -12.63 2.73 -4.33
C ILE A 163 -11.27 3.37 -4.68
N VAL A 164 -10.42 3.62 -3.68
CA VAL A 164 -9.09 4.21 -3.90
C VAL A 164 -8.24 3.30 -4.79
N VAL A 165 -8.08 2.02 -4.44
CA VAL A 165 -7.26 1.09 -5.23
C VAL A 165 -7.78 0.96 -6.66
N THR A 166 -9.09 0.79 -6.83
CA THR A 166 -9.71 0.72 -8.16
C THR A 166 -9.52 2.02 -8.95
N ALA A 167 -9.57 3.19 -8.32
CA ALA A 167 -9.32 4.46 -9.00
C ALA A 167 -7.88 4.52 -9.52
N PHE A 168 -6.88 4.18 -8.69
CA PHE A 168 -5.47 4.22 -9.10
C PHE A 168 -5.15 3.19 -10.19
N VAL A 169 -5.56 1.94 -10.00
CA VAL A 169 -5.36 0.86 -10.98
C VAL A 169 -6.15 1.14 -12.26
N GLY A 170 -7.39 1.62 -12.14
CA GLY A 170 -8.27 1.90 -13.27
C GLY A 170 -7.82 3.10 -14.11
N VAL A 171 -7.38 4.19 -13.47
CA VAL A 171 -6.80 5.35 -14.18
C VAL A 171 -5.54 4.93 -14.94
N ASP A 172 -4.67 4.14 -14.32
CA ASP A 172 -3.47 3.61 -14.99
C ASP A 172 -3.82 2.77 -16.24
N ALA A 173 -4.75 1.82 -16.07
CA ALA A 173 -5.17 0.91 -17.14
C ALA A 173 -5.88 1.63 -18.31
N LEU A 174 -6.67 2.67 -18.03
CA LEU A 174 -7.45 3.38 -19.04
C LEU A 174 -6.66 4.48 -19.74
N TRP A 175 -5.77 5.16 -19.03
CA TRP A 175 -5.13 6.39 -19.52
C TRP A 175 -3.65 6.24 -19.86
N PHE A 176 -2.90 5.42 -19.11
CA PHE A 176 -1.44 5.35 -19.24
C PHE A 176 -0.96 4.13 -20.03
N ARG A 177 -1.66 2.99 -19.95
CA ARG A 177 -1.32 1.78 -20.73
C ARG A 177 -1.78 1.83 -22.19
N ARG A 178 -2.52 2.86 -22.61
CA ARG A 178 -3.01 3.06 -23.98
C ARG A 178 -2.16 4.02 -24.81
N THR A 179 -1.12 4.61 -24.22
CA THR A 179 -0.21 5.59 -24.85
C THR A 179 1.22 5.07 -24.83
#